data_AF-A0A9E3N653-F1
#
_entry.id   AF-A0A9E3N653-F1
#
_cell.length_a   1.000
_cell.length_b   1.000
_cell.length_c   1.000
_cell.angle_alpha   90.00
_cell.angle_beta   90.00
_cell.angle_gamma   90.00
#
_symmetry.space_group_name_H-M   'P 1'
#
loop_
_entity.id
_entity.type
_entity.pdbx_description
1 polymer ?
#
loop_
_entity_poly.entity_id
_entity_poly.type
_entity_poly.pdbx_seq_one_letter_code
_entity_poly.pdbx_strand_id
1 'polypeptide(L)'
;QVDFVRALYHMTRALDGTRPVVGNDGWEMPCGDLVCVHDYEQDPAVLVERYGSREAIAYTLEHVQPDRRRLVIDGFTGLGRPVFLSEFGGIAMMKPGEEQGWGYSVARDGKELLARYQQLMAAVHRCRPLSGFCYTQLTDTFLEKNGLLTEDRIPKAPIDALAQATRGPQAHLQDWVLDPLGHSQRWRARRGPDFPVEWTRVGETAEVLAYPGERQPPQVADAPVPPKEPTPGPAGGPPGFERRGRGAPGARARRKVA
;
A
#
# COMPACT_ATOMS: atom_id res chain seq x y z
N GLN A 1 7.81 20.18 9.36
CA GLN A 1 6.98 19.06 9.87
C GLN A 1 7.82 17.89 10.41
N VAL A 2 9.13 17.84 10.12
CA VAL A 2 10.07 16.80 10.61
C VAL A 2 10.02 16.60 12.13
N ASP A 3 10.10 17.68 12.91
CA ASP A 3 10.10 17.60 14.37
C ASP A 3 8.77 17.07 14.93
N PHE A 4 7.66 17.33 14.25
CA PHE A 4 6.35 16.79 14.62
C PHE A 4 6.33 15.26 14.49
N VAL A 5 6.84 14.72 13.37
CA VAL A 5 6.93 13.28 13.16
C VAL A 5 7.83 12.61 14.21
N ARG A 6 8.98 13.22 14.51
CA ARG A 6 9.91 12.72 15.54
C ARG A 6 9.29 12.73 16.93
N ALA A 7 8.58 13.81 17.28
CA ALA A 7 7.88 13.91 18.56
C ALA A 7 6.85 12.78 18.72
N LEU A 8 6.05 12.52 17.69
CA LEU A 8 5.08 11.43 17.70
C LEU A 8 5.76 10.05 17.77
N TYR A 9 6.82 9.81 16.99
CA TYR A 9 7.58 8.56 17.04
C TYR A 9 8.10 8.27 18.47
N HIS A 10 8.77 9.23 19.10
CA HIS A 10 9.32 9.05 20.44
C HIS A 10 8.24 8.93 21.52
N MET A 11 7.14 9.68 21.38
CA MET A 11 6.00 9.56 22.29
C MET A 11 5.37 8.17 22.22
N THR A 12 5.13 7.64 21.02
CA THR A 12 4.59 6.29 20.82
C THR A 12 5.52 5.24 21.45
N ARG A 13 6.83 5.35 21.22
CA ARG A 13 7.83 4.45 21.82
C ARG A 13 7.88 4.53 23.35
N ALA A 14 7.64 5.71 23.93
CA ALA A 14 7.60 5.90 25.38
C ALA A 14 6.34 5.30 26.02
N LEU A 15 5.21 5.36 25.31
CA LEU A 15 3.94 4.77 25.76
C LEU A 15 3.90 3.24 25.57
N ASP A 16 4.45 2.74 24.46
CA ASP A 16 4.55 1.32 24.16
C ASP A 16 5.82 1.00 23.34
N GLY A 17 6.81 0.43 24.01
CA GLY A 17 8.08 0.02 23.39
C GLY A 17 8.03 -1.35 22.69
N THR A 18 6.90 -2.06 22.73
CA THR A 18 6.81 -3.47 22.29
C THR A 18 6.48 -3.62 20.79
N ARG A 19 5.94 -2.57 20.17
CA ARG A 19 5.52 -2.56 18.76
C ARG A 19 6.45 -1.70 17.89
N PRO A 20 6.72 -2.08 16.63
CA PRO A 20 7.45 -1.23 15.69
C PRO A 20 6.65 0.02 15.34
N VAL A 21 7.33 1.15 15.18
CA VAL A 21 6.71 2.42 14.79
C VAL A 21 7.26 2.88 13.43
N VAL A 22 6.35 3.17 12.50
CA VAL A 22 6.64 3.83 11.23
C VAL A 22 6.40 5.33 11.44
N GLY A 23 7.46 6.14 11.31
CA GLY A 23 7.35 7.59 11.48
C GLY A 23 6.72 8.28 10.26
N ASN A 24 7.10 7.84 9.07
CA ASN A 24 6.50 8.23 7.79
C ASN A 24 6.55 7.02 6.85
N ASP A 25 5.60 6.90 5.92
CA ASP A 25 5.58 5.79 4.96
C ASP A 25 5.92 6.28 3.55
N GLY A 26 6.81 5.56 2.87
CA GLY A 26 7.05 5.69 1.43
C GLY A 26 8.23 6.53 1.00
N TRP A 27 8.28 7.78 1.45
CA TRP A 27 9.36 8.72 1.13
C TRP A 27 9.67 9.61 2.32
N GLU A 28 10.76 10.37 2.23
CA GLU A 28 11.07 11.50 3.11
C GLU A 28 11.01 11.15 4.60
N MET A 29 11.49 9.96 4.97
CA MET A 29 11.42 9.46 6.34
C MET A 29 12.47 10.13 7.24
N PRO A 30 12.07 10.79 8.35
CA PRO A 30 13.01 11.43 9.27
C PRO A 30 13.36 10.57 10.50
N CYS A 31 12.62 9.48 10.72
CA CYS A 31 12.78 8.50 11.80
C CYS A 31 11.85 7.28 11.57
N GLY A 32 12.12 6.17 12.26
CA GLY A 32 11.28 4.96 12.24
C GLY A 32 12.05 3.72 12.68
N ASP A 33 11.33 2.68 13.11
CA ASP A 33 11.91 1.37 13.41
C ASP A 33 12.11 0.51 12.14
N LEU A 34 11.38 0.84 11.08
CA LEU A 34 11.41 0.23 9.74
C LEU A 34 11.67 1.33 8.70
N VAL A 35 12.15 0.93 7.53
CA VAL A 35 12.20 1.79 6.34
C VAL A 35 11.13 1.33 5.38
N CYS A 36 10.21 2.22 5.04
CA CYS A 36 9.11 1.98 4.14
C CYS A 36 9.34 2.73 2.84
N VAL A 37 9.27 2.02 1.72
CA VAL A 37 9.59 2.55 0.38
C VAL A 37 8.36 2.46 -0.50
N HIS A 38 8.00 3.59 -1.12
CA HIS A 38 7.06 3.64 -2.24
C HIS A 38 7.87 3.70 -3.53
N ASP A 39 7.73 2.67 -4.36
CA ASP A 39 8.41 2.60 -5.66
C ASP A 39 7.50 1.96 -6.70
N TYR A 40 6.88 2.82 -7.50
CA TYR A 40 5.97 2.43 -8.58
C TYR A 40 6.68 2.12 -9.90
N GLU A 41 7.97 1.77 -9.85
CA GLU A 41 8.72 1.25 -10.98
C GLU A 41 8.03 0.01 -11.59
N GLN A 42 7.95 -0.02 -12.92
CA GLN A 42 7.24 -1.03 -13.69
C GLN A 42 8.17 -2.03 -14.35
N ASP A 43 9.48 -1.72 -14.43
CA ASP A 43 10.49 -2.64 -14.90
C ASP A 43 10.95 -3.58 -13.75
N PRO A 44 10.68 -4.90 -13.85
CA PRO A 44 11.11 -5.86 -12.84
C PRO A 44 12.64 -5.91 -12.67
N ALA A 45 13.41 -5.61 -13.73
CA ALA A 45 14.87 -5.61 -13.66
C ALA A 45 15.39 -4.47 -12.77
N VAL A 46 14.76 -3.29 -12.85
CA VAL A 46 15.12 -2.13 -12.03
C VAL A 46 14.77 -2.35 -10.57
N LEU A 47 13.65 -3.02 -10.27
CA LEU A 47 13.34 -3.41 -8.89
C LEU A 47 14.39 -4.37 -8.30
N VAL A 48 14.87 -5.33 -9.10
CA VAL A 48 15.95 -6.23 -8.67
C VAL A 48 17.28 -5.49 -8.52
N GLU A 49 17.56 -4.52 -9.39
CA GLU A 49 18.75 -3.67 -9.27
C GLU A 49 18.74 -2.85 -7.97
N ARG A 50 17.60 -2.24 -7.61
CA ARG A 50 17.47 -1.39 -6.42
C ARG A 50 17.44 -2.19 -5.10
N TYR A 51 16.79 -3.34 -5.09
CA TYR A 51 16.47 -4.07 -3.85
C TYR A 51 17.05 -5.49 -3.75
N GLY A 52 17.83 -5.92 -4.76
CA GLY A 52 18.34 -7.30 -4.87
C GLY A 52 19.44 -7.67 -3.89
N SER A 53 20.21 -6.69 -3.38
CA SER A 53 21.27 -6.89 -2.39
C SER A 53 21.21 -5.85 -1.28
N ARG A 54 21.93 -6.07 -0.17
CA ARG A 54 22.00 -5.10 0.93
C ARG A 54 22.72 -3.82 0.51
N GLU A 55 23.73 -3.97 -0.34
CA GLU A 55 24.50 -2.88 -0.94
C GLU A 55 23.63 -2.06 -1.88
N ALA A 56 22.81 -2.72 -2.71
CA ALA A 56 21.83 -2.07 -3.57
C ALA A 56 20.79 -1.28 -2.77
N ILE A 57 20.27 -1.84 -1.67
CA ILE A 57 19.37 -1.12 -0.78
C ILE A 57 20.05 0.11 -0.19
N ALA A 58 21.27 -0.03 0.35
CA ALA A 58 22.01 1.09 0.91
C ALA A 58 22.21 2.20 -0.12
N TYR A 59 22.61 1.84 -1.34
CA TYR A 59 22.73 2.77 -2.45
C TYR A 59 21.40 3.46 -2.78
N THR A 60 20.31 2.68 -2.84
CA THR A 60 18.97 3.15 -3.17
C THR A 60 18.46 4.16 -2.14
N LEU A 61 18.61 3.88 -0.85
CA LEU A 61 18.18 4.78 0.22
C LEU A 61 18.89 6.14 0.18
N GLU A 62 20.15 6.16 -0.27
CA GLU A 62 20.96 7.38 -0.30
C GLU A 62 20.84 8.15 -1.62
N HIS A 63 20.75 7.46 -2.77
CA HIS A 63 20.94 8.06 -4.09
C HIS A 63 19.71 8.02 -4.99
N VAL A 64 18.80 7.07 -4.79
CA VAL A 64 17.65 6.89 -5.68
C VAL A 64 16.47 7.70 -5.16
N GLN A 65 15.71 8.28 -6.09
CA GLN A 65 14.54 9.09 -5.79
C GLN A 65 13.32 8.60 -6.57
N PRO A 66 12.67 7.51 -6.14
CA PRO A 66 11.40 7.08 -6.72
C PRO A 66 10.40 8.26 -6.66
N ASP A 67 9.66 8.48 -7.74
CA ASP A 67 8.75 9.63 -7.90
C ASP A 67 9.36 11.00 -7.57
N ARG A 68 10.67 11.15 -7.77
CA ARG A 68 11.46 12.37 -7.50
C ARG A 68 11.47 12.79 -6.03
N ARG A 69 11.30 11.83 -5.11
CA ARG A 69 11.39 12.05 -3.67
C ARG A 69 12.51 11.24 -3.07
N ARG A 70 13.25 11.84 -2.14
CA ARG A 70 14.24 11.12 -1.34
C ARG A 70 13.52 10.14 -0.42
N LEU A 71 14.11 8.98 -0.15
CA LEU A 71 13.52 7.98 0.73
C LEU A 71 13.71 8.31 2.21
N VAL A 72 14.88 8.85 2.57
CA VAL A 72 15.22 9.24 3.94
C VAL A 72 15.76 10.66 3.99
N ILE A 73 15.55 11.36 5.12
CA ILE A 73 15.93 12.78 5.29
C ILE A 73 16.45 13.07 6.71
N ASP A 74 17.00 14.28 6.89
CA ASP A 74 17.37 14.86 8.18
C ASP A 74 18.28 13.99 9.05
N GLY A 75 19.24 13.32 8.42
CA GLY A 75 20.23 12.48 9.10
C GLY A 75 19.74 11.07 9.44
N PHE A 76 18.48 10.73 9.16
CA PHE A 76 18.04 9.33 9.18
C PHE A 76 18.60 8.63 7.93
N THR A 77 19.35 7.55 8.12
CA THR A 77 19.94 6.78 7.01
C THR A 77 19.15 5.53 6.67
N GLY A 78 18.31 5.03 7.60
CA GLY A 78 17.62 3.75 7.47
C GLY A 78 18.52 2.51 7.49
N LEU A 79 19.85 2.67 7.49
CA LEU A 79 20.80 1.56 7.45
C LEU A 79 20.67 0.67 8.69
N GLY A 80 20.70 -0.65 8.46
CA GLY A 80 20.54 -1.65 9.52
C GLY A 80 19.09 -1.86 9.98
N ARG A 81 18.12 -1.11 9.44
CA ARG A 81 16.69 -1.33 9.70
C ARG A 81 16.08 -2.31 8.69
N PRO A 82 15.02 -3.03 9.07
CA PRO A 82 14.20 -3.77 8.10
C PRO A 82 13.65 -2.83 7.03
N VAL A 83 13.77 -3.20 5.76
CA VAL A 83 13.27 -2.41 4.62
C VAL A 83 12.08 -3.11 4.01
N PHE A 84 10.97 -2.38 3.85
CA PHE A 84 9.74 -2.83 3.23
C PHE A 84 9.50 -2.02 1.97
N LEU A 85 9.17 -2.71 0.88
CA LEU A 85 8.56 -2.08 -0.28
C LEU A 85 7.07 -1.90 0.04
N SER A 86 6.76 -0.86 0.81
CA SER A 86 5.44 -0.67 1.45
C SER A 86 4.36 -0.24 0.46
N GLU A 87 4.73 0.34 -0.68
CA GLU A 87 3.84 0.47 -1.83
C GLU A 87 4.62 0.25 -3.13
N PHE A 88 4.02 -0.54 -4.01
CA PHE A 88 4.47 -0.75 -5.38
C PHE A 88 3.34 -1.37 -6.19
N GLY A 89 3.56 -1.51 -7.50
CA GLY A 89 2.53 -2.02 -8.39
C GLY A 89 1.88 -0.87 -9.13
N GLY A 90 0.62 -0.58 -8.86
CA GLY A 90 -0.04 0.52 -9.57
C GLY A 90 -0.35 0.20 -11.04
N ILE A 91 -0.67 -1.05 -11.35
CA ILE A 91 -1.06 -1.46 -12.71
C ILE A 91 -2.55 -1.22 -12.85
N ALA A 92 -2.94 -0.16 -13.55
CA ALA A 92 -4.33 0.06 -13.89
C ALA A 92 -4.78 -0.91 -14.98
N MET A 93 -5.92 -1.56 -14.80
CA MET A 93 -6.60 -2.25 -15.90
C MET A 93 -7.72 -1.36 -16.42
N MET A 94 -7.55 -0.85 -17.64
CA MET A 94 -8.53 0.01 -18.30
C MET A 94 -8.76 -0.51 -19.72
N LYS A 95 -10.02 -0.70 -20.09
CA LYS A 95 -10.34 -1.14 -21.45
C LYS A 95 -10.05 0.01 -22.43
N PRO A 96 -9.68 -0.31 -23.68
CA PRO A 96 -9.57 0.71 -24.73
C PRO A 96 -10.86 1.54 -24.84
N GLY A 97 -10.76 2.85 -24.66
CA GLY A 97 -11.91 3.77 -24.69
C GLY A 97 -12.54 4.09 -23.32
N GLU A 98 -12.06 3.47 -22.22
CA GLU A 98 -12.37 3.94 -20.87
C GLU A 98 -11.47 5.14 -20.53
N GLU A 99 -12.04 6.34 -20.50
CA GLU A 99 -11.31 7.60 -20.24
C GLU A 99 -11.28 7.99 -18.75
N GLN A 100 -11.96 7.24 -17.88
CA GLN A 100 -12.07 7.58 -16.45
C GLN A 100 -11.18 6.69 -15.59
N GLY A 101 -9.98 7.18 -15.29
CA GLY A 101 -9.13 6.62 -14.25
C GLY A 101 -7.64 6.83 -14.50
N TRP A 102 -6.83 6.40 -13.55
CA TRP A 102 -5.38 6.44 -13.66
C TRP A 102 -4.71 5.26 -12.93
N GLY A 103 -3.48 4.99 -13.34
CA GLY A 103 -2.52 4.10 -12.71
C GLY A 103 -1.11 4.46 -13.11
N TYR A 104 -0.13 3.84 -12.48
CA TYR A 104 1.30 4.05 -12.75
C TYR A 104 1.75 3.31 -14.02
N SER A 105 1.03 2.24 -14.38
CA SER A 105 1.02 1.67 -15.73
C SER A 105 -0.39 1.26 -16.15
N VAL A 106 -0.55 0.86 -17.41
CA VAL A 106 -1.85 0.45 -17.96
C VAL A 106 -1.74 -0.94 -18.60
N ALA A 107 -2.62 -1.85 -18.18
CA ALA A 107 -2.93 -3.12 -18.82
C ALA A 107 -4.28 -3.01 -19.54
N ARG A 108 -4.38 -3.60 -20.74
CA ARG A 108 -5.60 -3.49 -21.58
C ARG A 108 -6.70 -4.47 -21.20
N ASP A 109 -6.33 -5.55 -20.53
CA ASP A 109 -7.23 -6.62 -20.11
C ASP A 109 -6.65 -7.40 -18.92
N GLY A 110 -7.43 -8.34 -18.39
CA GLY A 110 -7.04 -9.17 -17.25
C GLY A 110 -5.84 -10.09 -17.53
N LYS A 111 -5.60 -10.46 -18.79
CA LYS A 111 -4.46 -11.32 -19.17
C LYS A 111 -3.17 -10.52 -19.10
N GLU A 112 -3.17 -9.30 -19.63
CA GLU A 112 -2.03 -8.39 -19.56
C GLU A 112 -1.77 -7.94 -18.11
N LEU A 113 -2.83 -7.66 -17.33
CA LEU A 113 -2.71 -7.37 -15.90
C LEU A 113 -2.01 -8.51 -15.17
N LEU A 114 -2.48 -9.75 -15.35
CA LEU A 114 -1.89 -10.92 -14.71
C LEU A 114 -0.42 -11.11 -15.10
N ALA A 115 -0.09 -10.98 -16.38
CA ALA A 115 1.28 -11.14 -16.85
C ALA A 115 2.23 -10.12 -16.22
N ARG A 116 1.85 -8.84 -16.20
CA ARG A 116 2.64 -7.76 -15.58
C ARG A 116 2.75 -7.95 -14.07
N TYR A 117 1.64 -8.28 -13.41
CA TYR A 117 1.61 -8.57 -11.98
C TYR A 117 2.56 -9.71 -11.61
N GLN A 118 2.53 -10.82 -12.35
CA GLN A 118 3.42 -11.96 -12.15
C GLN A 118 4.90 -11.59 -12.32
N GLN A 119 5.22 -10.75 -13.30
CA GLN A 119 6.59 -10.27 -13.52
C GLN A 119 7.08 -9.40 -12.35
N LEU A 120 6.26 -8.47 -11.86
CA LEU A 120 6.60 -7.65 -10.69
C LEU A 120 6.76 -8.50 -9.43
N MET A 121 5.81 -9.40 -9.14
CA MET A 121 5.92 -10.30 -7.99
C MET A 121 7.18 -11.16 -8.07
N ALA A 122 7.51 -11.72 -9.25
CA ALA A 122 8.71 -12.52 -9.43
C ALA A 122 9.99 -11.73 -9.14
N ALA A 123 10.06 -10.44 -9.50
CA ALA A 123 11.18 -9.57 -9.14
C ALA A 123 11.24 -9.33 -7.62
N VAL A 124 10.13 -8.98 -6.98
CA VAL A 124 10.09 -8.75 -5.52
C VAL A 124 10.49 -10.01 -4.75
N HIS A 125 10.05 -11.20 -5.18
CA HIS A 125 10.45 -12.48 -4.57
C HIS A 125 11.96 -12.79 -4.72
N ARG A 126 12.65 -12.15 -5.67
CA ARG A 126 14.13 -12.24 -5.82
C ARG A 126 14.86 -11.24 -4.92
N CYS A 127 14.20 -10.17 -4.46
CA CYS A 127 14.76 -9.16 -3.56
C CYS A 127 14.80 -9.66 -2.10
N ARG A 128 15.58 -10.72 -1.86
CA ARG A 128 15.73 -11.38 -0.54
C ARG A 128 16.12 -10.46 0.63
N PRO A 129 16.83 -9.34 0.44
CA PRO A 129 17.13 -8.41 1.52
C PRO A 129 15.91 -7.60 2.02
N LEU A 130 14.84 -7.49 1.24
CA LEU A 130 13.59 -6.89 1.71
C LEU A 130 12.99 -7.74 2.83
N SER A 131 12.43 -7.06 3.82
CA SER A 131 11.75 -7.68 4.96
C SER A 131 10.27 -7.94 4.70
N GLY A 132 9.72 -7.34 3.64
CA GLY A 132 8.36 -7.56 3.17
C GLY A 132 7.99 -6.57 2.06
N PHE A 133 6.76 -6.71 1.58
CA PHE A 133 6.18 -5.83 0.58
C PHE A 133 4.68 -5.65 0.82
N CYS A 134 4.12 -4.59 0.25
CA CYS A 134 2.67 -4.38 0.17
C CYS A 134 2.33 -3.87 -1.23
N TYR A 135 1.50 -4.63 -1.94
CA TYR A 135 1.08 -4.28 -3.29
C TYR A 135 -0.11 -3.32 -3.23
N THR A 136 0.01 -2.19 -3.93
CA THR A 136 -1.05 -1.19 -4.05
C THR A 136 -1.78 -1.41 -5.38
N GLN A 137 -3.03 -1.89 -5.39
CA GLN A 137 -3.94 -2.11 -4.25
C GLN A 137 -4.87 -3.32 -4.42
N LEU A 138 -5.64 -3.65 -3.37
CA LEU A 138 -6.59 -4.77 -3.38
C LEU A 138 -7.77 -4.52 -4.33
N THR A 139 -8.44 -3.37 -4.20
CA THR A 139 -9.62 -2.98 -4.98
C THR A 139 -9.38 -1.64 -5.66
N ASP A 140 -10.10 -1.36 -6.73
CA ASP A 140 -10.14 0.00 -7.27
C ASP A 140 -10.69 1.00 -6.25
N THR A 141 -10.12 2.20 -6.27
CA THR A 141 -10.53 3.29 -5.38
C THR A 141 -10.87 4.51 -6.23
N PHE A 142 -12.16 4.75 -6.46
CA PHE A 142 -12.67 5.82 -7.32
C PHE A 142 -12.01 5.81 -8.72
N LEU A 143 -11.19 6.83 -9.00
CA LEU A 143 -10.47 6.99 -10.27
C LEU A 143 -9.17 6.19 -10.30
N GLU A 144 -8.65 5.72 -9.17
CA GLU A 144 -7.46 4.89 -9.16
C GLU A 144 -7.84 3.45 -9.52
N LYS A 145 -7.40 2.99 -10.69
CA LYS A 145 -7.80 1.69 -11.25
C LYS A 145 -6.77 0.58 -11.03
N ASN A 146 -5.90 0.76 -10.03
CA ASN A 146 -4.76 -0.09 -9.67
C ASN A 146 -5.13 -1.37 -8.91
N GLY A 147 -6.42 -1.57 -8.60
CA GLY A 147 -6.88 -2.72 -7.84
C GLY A 147 -6.67 -4.03 -8.56
N LEU A 148 -6.30 -5.09 -7.83
CA LEU A 148 -6.42 -6.47 -8.32
C LEU A 148 -7.89 -6.88 -8.54
N LEU A 149 -8.80 -6.24 -7.81
CA LEU A 149 -10.24 -6.37 -7.91
C LEU A 149 -10.84 -5.02 -8.34
N THR A 150 -12.05 -5.04 -8.90
CA THR A 150 -12.86 -3.83 -9.10
C THR A 150 -13.33 -3.25 -7.76
N GLU A 151 -13.99 -2.08 -7.78
CA GLU A 151 -14.60 -1.47 -6.59
C GLU A 151 -15.64 -2.39 -5.92
N ASP A 152 -16.36 -3.18 -6.72
CA ASP A 152 -17.33 -4.19 -6.26
C ASP A 152 -16.66 -5.53 -5.86
N ARG A 153 -15.34 -5.54 -5.69
CA ARG A 153 -14.54 -6.73 -5.32
C ARG A 153 -14.63 -7.88 -6.33
N ILE A 154 -14.84 -7.56 -7.61
CA ILE A 154 -14.81 -8.55 -8.69
C ILE A 154 -13.35 -8.72 -9.14
N PRO A 155 -12.77 -9.93 -9.13
CA PRO A 155 -11.40 -10.15 -9.60
C PRO A 155 -11.22 -9.73 -11.06
N LYS A 156 -10.16 -8.95 -11.34
CA LYS A 156 -9.86 -8.49 -12.71
C LYS A 156 -9.08 -9.50 -13.54
N ALA A 157 -8.50 -10.50 -12.87
CA ALA A 157 -7.85 -11.66 -13.45
C ALA A 157 -8.17 -12.89 -12.58
N PRO A 158 -7.86 -14.13 -13.02
CA PRO A 158 -8.10 -15.33 -12.22
C PRO A 158 -7.51 -15.21 -10.81
N ILE A 159 -8.38 -15.24 -9.79
CA ILE A 159 -8.00 -14.94 -8.41
C ILE A 159 -6.93 -15.88 -7.86
N ASP A 160 -6.98 -17.16 -8.23
CA ASP A 160 -5.99 -18.16 -7.82
C ASP A 160 -4.60 -17.85 -8.38
N ALA A 161 -4.53 -17.34 -9.62
CA ALA A 161 -3.26 -16.99 -10.26
C ALA A 161 -2.66 -15.72 -9.64
N LEU A 162 -3.49 -14.75 -9.28
CA LEU A 162 -3.08 -13.56 -8.53
C LEU A 162 -2.54 -13.96 -7.15
N ALA A 163 -3.30 -14.75 -6.39
CA ALA A 163 -2.90 -15.23 -5.07
C ALA A 163 -1.61 -16.05 -5.12
N GLN A 164 -1.44 -16.92 -6.13
CA GLN A 164 -0.21 -17.69 -6.31
C GLN A 164 1.00 -16.78 -6.57
N ALA A 165 0.85 -15.75 -7.41
CA ALA A 165 1.91 -14.78 -7.65
C ALA A 165 2.26 -13.98 -6.39
N THR A 166 1.27 -13.54 -5.60
CA THR A 166 1.50 -12.85 -4.32
C THR A 166 2.29 -13.73 -3.34
N ARG A 167 1.86 -14.98 -3.15
CA ARG A 167 2.52 -15.92 -2.21
C ARG A 167 3.91 -16.34 -2.68
N GLY A 168 4.15 -16.31 -3.98
CA GLY A 168 5.45 -16.59 -4.58
C GLY A 168 5.83 -18.08 -4.59
N PRO A 169 7.02 -18.41 -5.11
CA PRO A 169 7.44 -19.80 -5.33
C PRO A 169 7.65 -20.58 -4.02
N GLN A 170 7.91 -19.88 -2.91
CA GLN A 170 8.12 -20.49 -1.59
C GLN A 170 6.82 -20.69 -0.80
N ALA A 171 5.66 -20.38 -1.40
CA ALA A 171 4.36 -20.53 -0.74
C ALA A 171 4.15 -21.94 -0.16
N HIS A 172 4.64 -22.97 -0.84
CA HIS A 172 4.54 -24.38 -0.42
C HIS A 172 5.28 -24.69 0.90
N LEU A 173 6.17 -23.83 1.37
CA LEU A 173 6.87 -23.98 2.64
C LEU A 173 6.02 -23.55 3.84
N GLN A 174 4.85 -22.95 3.60
CA GLN A 174 3.96 -22.44 4.64
C GLN A 174 2.53 -22.91 4.39
N ASP A 175 1.87 -23.39 5.45
CA ASP A 175 0.45 -23.71 5.41
C ASP A 175 -0.37 -22.46 5.77
N TRP A 176 -0.73 -21.72 4.74
CA TRP A 176 -1.50 -20.48 4.84
C TRP A 176 -2.97 -20.70 5.21
N VAL A 177 -3.46 -21.95 5.17
CA VAL A 177 -4.81 -22.30 5.62
C VAL A 177 -4.81 -22.45 7.14
N LEU A 178 -3.76 -23.04 7.69
CA LEU A 178 -3.58 -23.16 9.14
C LEU A 178 -3.12 -21.86 9.81
N ASP A 179 -2.45 -20.99 9.06
CA ASP A 179 -1.98 -19.69 9.55
C ASP A 179 -2.16 -18.61 8.48
N PRO A 180 -3.38 -18.06 8.34
CA PRO A 180 -3.68 -17.04 7.32
C PRO A 180 -2.93 -15.72 7.55
N LEU A 181 -2.30 -15.55 8.72
CA LEU A 181 -1.48 -14.40 9.06
C LEU A 181 0.00 -14.61 8.71
N GLY A 182 0.39 -15.80 8.24
CA GLY A 182 1.72 -16.06 7.69
C GLY A 182 2.85 -16.02 8.72
N HIS A 183 2.59 -16.40 9.98
CA HIS A 183 3.63 -16.36 10.99
C HIS A 183 4.72 -17.39 10.69
N SER A 184 5.98 -16.94 10.77
CA SER A 184 7.12 -17.85 10.60
C SER A 184 7.11 -18.99 11.63
N GLN A 185 7.65 -20.16 11.25
CA GLN A 185 7.83 -21.29 12.18
C GLN A 185 8.57 -20.88 13.46
N ARG A 186 9.57 -20.00 13.35
CA ARG A 186 10.32 -19.47 14.49
C ARG A 186 9.44 -18.64 15.43
N TRP A 187 8.51 -17.86 14.90
CA TRP A 187 7.57 -17.08 15.69
C TRP A 187 6.58 -18.01 16.40
N ARG A 188 6.01 -18.98 15.69
CA ARG A 188 5.07 -19.98 16.23
C ARG A 188 5.70 -20.80 17.35
N ALA A 189 6.95 -21.24 17.16
CA ALA A 189 7.71 -21.99 18.16
C ALA A 189 7.94 -21.21 19.47
N ARG A 190 8.02 -19.88 19.42
CA ARG A 190 8.18 -19.04 20.63
C ARG A 190 6.87 -18.86 21.41
N ARG A 191 5.73 -18.92 20.72
CA ARG A 191 4.40 -18.71 21.32
C ARG A 191 3.79 -20.00 21.87
N GLY A 192 4.32 -21.16 21.47
CA GLY A 192 3.80 -22.47 21.87
C GLY A 192 2.59 -22.90 21.01
N PRO A 193 2.06 -24.13 21.24
CA PRO A 193 0.93 -24.68 20.50
C PRO A 193 -0.41 -24.00 20.83
N ASP A 194 -0.51 -23.35 21.99
CA ASP A 194 -1.76 -22.78 22.52
C ASP A 194 -2.05 -21.35 22.02
N PHE A 195 -1.48 -20.94 20.89
CA PHE A 195 -1.82 -19.64 20.30
C PHE A 195 -3.29 -19.69 19.83
N PRO A 196 -4.19 -18.86 20.37
CA PRO A 196 -5.60 -18.94 20.03
C PRO A 196 -5.80 -18.54 18.57
N VAL A 197 -6.13 -19.56 17.76
CA VAL A 197 -6.52 -19.51 16.34
C VAL A 197 -7.88 -18.79 16.16
N GLU A 198 -8.49 -18.29 17.24
CA GLU A 198 -9.78 -17.58 17.18
C GLU A 198 -9.73 -16.35 16.28
N TRP A 199 -8.60 -15.63 16.26
CA TRP A 199 -8.37 -14.46 15.39
C TRP A 199 -8.19 -14.81 13.91
N THR A 200 -7.91 -16.08 13.61
CA THR A 200 -7.70 -16.57 12.25
C THR A 200 -8.98 -17.14 11.63
N ARG A 201 -10.08 -17.21 12.39
CA ARG A 201 -11.42 -17.57 11.90
C ARG A 201 -12.19 -16.36 11.40
N VAL A 202 -11.57 -15.55 10.54
CA VAL A 202 -12.24 -14.41 9.91
C VAL A 202 -13.37 -14.95 9.03
N GLY A 203 -14.61 -14.77 9.47
CA GLY A 203 -15.83 -15.19 8.76
C GLY A 203 -16.67 -16.30 9.41
N GLU A 204 -16.20 -16.95 10.48
CA GLU A 204 -17.01 -17.95 11.21
C GLU A 204 -17.83 -17.36 12.37
N THR A 205 -17.40 -16.22 12.92
CA THR A 205 -18.15 -15.47 13.93
C THR A 205 -18.24 -14.00 13.55
N ALA A 206 -19.43 -13.41 13.60
CA ALA A 206 -19.72 -12.03 13.20
C ALA A 206 -19.10 -10.95 14.12
N GLU A 207 -18.37 -11.36 15.16
CA GLU A 207 -17.73 -10.45 16.11
C GLU A 207 -16.23 -10.38 15.84
N VAL A 208 -15.78 -9.21 15.39
CA VAL A 208 -14.37 -8.83 15.46
C VAL A 208 -14.07 -8.64 16.95
N LEU A 209 -13.44 -9.63 17.58
CA LEU A 209 -13.03 -9.50 18.97
C LEU A 209 -11.99 -8.37 19.09
N ALA A 210 -11.98 -7.67 20.22
CA ALA A 210 -11.00 -6.64 20.54
C ALA A 210 -9.76 -7.27 21.21
N TYR A 211 -8.60 -6.61 21.12
CA TYR A 211 -7.32 -7.17 21.61
C TYR A 211 -7.45 -7.54 23.11
N PRO A 212 -6.87 -8.66 23.59
CA PRO A 212 -6.87 -8.96 25.02
C PRO A 212 -6.08 -7.88 25.78
N GLY A 213 -6.80 -6.98 26.44
CA GLY A 213 -6.24 -5.82 27.15
C GLY A 213 -6.82 -4.47 26.74
N GLU A 214 -7.62 -4.38 25.68
CA GLU A 214 -8.40 -3.17 25.41
C GLU A 214 -9.57 -3.07 26.39
N ARG A 215 -9.62 -1.98 27.17
CA ARG A 215 -10.83 -1.63 27.92
C ARG A 215 -11.93 -1.40 26.89
N GLN A 216 -12.95 -2.25 26.89
CA GLN A 216 -14.19 -1.97 26.17
C GLN A 216 -14.66 -0.56 26.56
N PRO A 217 -14.94 0.32 25.59
CA PRO A 217 -15.61 1.57 25.92
C PRO A 217 -16.92 1.22 26.62
N PRO A 218 -17.33 1.97 27.67
CA PRO A 218 -18.54 1.67 28.40
C PRO A 218 -19.72 1.60 27.42
N GLN A 219 -20.53 0.55 27.55
CA GLN A 219 -21.76 0.41 26.78
C GLN A 219 -22.61 1.66 26.99
N VAL A 220 -22.81 2.42 25.92
CA VAL A 220 -23.78 3.52 25.91
C VAL A 220 -25.14 2.85 26.01
N ALA A 221 -25.75 2.91 27.19
CA ALA A 221 -27.14 2.50 27.37
C ALA A 221 -28.01 3.23 26.35
N ASP A 222 -28.95 2.50 25.74
CA ASP A 222 -29.83 2.97 24.66
C ASP A 222 -30.36 4.39 24.92
N ALA A 223 -29.69 5.38 24.35
CA ALA A 223 -30.22 6.73 24.28
C ALA A 223 -31.38 6.69 23.27
N PRO A 224 -32.57 7.20 23.61
CA PRO A 224 -33.69 7.20 22.68
C PRO A 224 -33.30 7.95 21.40
N VAL A 225 -33.49 7.28 20.27
CA VAL A 225 -33.28 7.83 18.94
C VAL A 225 -34.15 9.09 18.79
N PRO A 226 -33.58 10.28 18.53
CA PRO A 226 -34.39 11.47 18.29
C PRO A 226 -35.23 11.26 17.02
N PRO A 227 -36.48 11.77 16.97
CA PRO A 227 -37.34 11.60 15.80
C PRO A 227 -36.67 12.19 14.56
N LYS A 228 -36.79 11.47 13.44
CA LYS A 228 -36.30 11.91 12.12
C LYS A 228 -36.86 13.28 11.79
N GLU A 229 -35.99 14.28 11.67
CA GLU A 229 -36.36 15.54 11.04
C GLU A 229 -36.75 15.29 9.58
N PRO A 230 -37.78 15.98 9.05
CA PRO A 230 -38.17 15.85 7.65
C PRO A 230 -37.04 16.34 6.74
N THR A 231 -36.69 15.52 5.75
CA THR A 231 -35.74 15.82 4.68
C THR A 231 -36.05 17.17 4.03
N PRO A 232 -35.11 18.13 3.99
CA PRO A 232 -35.27 19.32 3.17
C PRO A 232 -35.27 18.91 1.68
N GLY A 233 -36.25 19.37 0.93
CA GLY A 233 -36.28 19.25 -0.53
C GLY A 233 -35.07 19.94 -1.19
N PRO A 234 -34.84 19.71 -2.50
CA PRO A 234 -33.63 20.18 -3.17
C PRO A 234 -33.55 21.70 -3.13
N ALA A 235 -32.61 22.21 -2.32
CA ALA A 235 -32.25 23.62 -2.32
C ALA A 235 -31.54 23.96 -3.64
N GLY A 236 -32.11 24.88 -4.42
CA GLY A 236 -31.50 25.42 -5.62
C GLY A 236 -30.14 26.04 -5.31
N GLY A 237 -29.11 25.61 -6.05
CA GLY A 237 -27.77 26.19 -5.97
C GLY A 237 -27.72 27.61 -6.52
N PRO A 238 -26.84 28.47 -5.99
CA PRO A 238 -26.71 29.88 -6.38
C PRO A 238 -26.12 30.04 -7.80
N PRO A 239 -26.36 31.18 -8.46
CA PRO A 239 -25.96 31.40 -9.85
C PRO A 239 -24.47 31.74 -10.01
N GLY A 240 -23.86 31.21 -11.07
CA GLY A 240 -22.75 31.85 -11.78
C GLY A 240 -21.34 31.62 -11.24
N PHE A 241 -20.63 30.63 -11.79
CA PHE A 241 -19.17 30.68 -11.91
C PHE A 241 -18.78 30.32 -13.34
N GLU A 242 -18.48 31.36 -14.13
CA GLU A 242 -18.04 31.24 -15.53
C GLU A 242 -16.69 30.51 -15.61
N ARG A 243 -16.64 29.48 -16.45
CA ARG A 243 -15.39 28.82 -16.86
C ARG A 243 -14.58 29.78 -17.74
N ARG A 244 -13.47 30.33 -17.22
CA ARG A 244 -12.41 30.88 -18.08
C ARG A 244 -11.73 29.74 -18.84
N GLY A 245 -12.07 29.64 -20.13
CA GLY A 245 -11.43 28.72 -21.07
C GLY A 245 -9.93 29.00 -21.20
N ARG A 246 -9.11 27.94 -21.11
CA ARG A 246 -7.72 27.99 -21.57
C ARG A 246 -7.71 27.69 -23.06
N GLY A 247 -7.21 28.66 -23.82
CA GLY A 247 -7.15 28.64 -25.27
C GLY A 247 -6.22 27.57 -25.85
N ALA A 248 -6.47 27.27 -27.11
CA ALA A 248 -5.75 26.32 -27.96
C ALA A 248 -4.24 26.63 -28.06
N PRO A 249 -3.37 25.62 -28.20
CA PRO A 249 -1.95 25.82 -28.44
C PRO A 249 -1.69 26.18 -29.91
N GLY A 250 -1.32 27.45 -30.15
CA GLY A 250 -0.79 27.92 -31.43
C GLY A 250 0.67 27.48 -31.64
N ALA A 251 0.95 27.03 -32.87
CA ALA A 251 2.27 26.63 -33.36
C ALA A 251 3.32 27.72 -33.17
N ARG A 252 4.51 27.37 -32.64
CA ARG A 252 5.71 28.22 -32.68
C ARG A 252 6.77 27.62 -33.59
N ALA A 253 7.07 28.38 -34.63
CA ALA A 253 8.11 28.14 -35.62
C ALA A 253 9.52 28.25 -35.00
N ARG A 254 10.42 27.42 -35.54
CA ARG A 254 11.86 27.44 -35.31
C ARG A 254 12.47 28.75 -35.81
N ARG A 255 13.35 29.37 -35.03
CA ARG A 255 14.33 30.35 -35.52
C ARG A 255 15.74 29.87 -35.17
N LYS A 256 16.52 29.62 -36.22
CA LYS A 256 17.99 29.54 -36.17
C LYS A 256 18.55 30.92 -35.79
N VAL A 257 19.61 30.93 -35.01
CA VAL A 257 20.53 32.08 -34.93
C VAL A 257 21.93 31.54 -35.27
N ALA A 258 22.63 32.37 -36.04
CA ALA A 258 23.89 32.16 -36.73
C ALA A 258 25.09 31.95 -35.80
#